data_AF-A0A4V3A5P1-F1
#
_entry.id   AF-A0A4V3A5P1-F1
#
_cell.length_a   1.000
_cell.length_b   1.000
_cell.length_c   1.000
_cell.angle_alpha   90.00
_cell.angle_beta   90.00
_cell.angle_gamma   90.00
#
_symmetry.space_group_name_H-M   'P 1'
#
loop_
_entity.id
_entity.type
_entity.pdbx_description
1 polymer ?
#
loop_
_entity_poly.entity_id
_entity_poly.type
_entity_poly.pdbx_seq_one_letter_code
_entity_poly.pdbx_strand_id
1 'polypeptide(L)'
;MDLMTSVEPREFPIGVVVTLAVGNPDRIFCLLSQVYDVLGYMLGYVPLVSEMAPAFEACRTVVREQYPALAEAIDPGKTPAFGTLAVDTEILQWLSNLAREHGEMFALTPLPAAALPDELPPQPAAEPLVVVELGSGA
;
A
#
# COMPACT_ATOMS: atom_id res chain seq x y z
N MET A 1 -2.98 20.03 -20.17
CA MET A 1 -3.54 20.60 -18.92
C MET A 1 -3.58 19.44 -17.95
N ASP A 2 -2.47 19.22 -17.26
CA ASP A 2 -2.31 18.17 -16.26
C ASP A 2 -3.15 18.51 -15.04
N LEU A 3 -4.19 17.72 -14.80
CA LEU A 3 -4.83 17.65 -13.50
C LEU A 3 -3.83 17.01 -12.52
N MET A 4 -2.91 17.83 -12.00
CA MET A 4 -2.29 17.54 -10.71
C MET A 4 -3.39 17.62 -9.65
N THR A 5 -4.19 16.55 -9.53
CA THR A 5 -4.93 16.29 -8.31
C THR A 5 -3.88 16.08 -7.24
N SER A 6 -3.59 17.14 -6.47
CA SER A 6 -2.81 17.06 -5.25
C SER A 6 -3.60 16.18 -4.28
N VAL A 7 -3.41 14.87 -4.38
CA VAL A 7 -4.05 13.92 -3.46
C VAL A 7 -3.40 14.13 -2.10
N GLU A 8 -4.20 14.50 -1.10
CA GLU A 8 -3.72 14.74 0.25
C GLU A 8 -3.13 13.46 0.85
N PRO A 9 -2.06 13.55 1.67
CA PRO A 9 -1.53 12.41 2.40
C PRO A 9 -2.62 11.71 3.22
N ARG A 10 -2.65 10.38 3.19
CA ARG A 10 -3.62 9.57 3.93
C ARG A 10 -2.91 8.75 5.00
N GLU A 11 -3.46 8.71 6.20
CA GLU A 11 -2.89 7.97 7.32
C GLU A 11 -3.22 6.47 7.25
N PHE A 12 -2.21 5.64 7.46
CA PHE A 12 -2.31 4.19 7.54
C PHE A 12 -1.66 3.65 8.82
N PRO A 13 -2.20 2.56 9.41
CA PRO A 13 -1.60 1.91 10.58
C PRO A 13 -0.20 1.36 10.29
N ILE A 14 0.65 1.29 11.32
CA ILE A 14 2.02 0.78 11.20
C ILE A 14 2.12 -0.60 10.55
N GLY A 15 1.20 -1.52 10.85
CA GLY A 15 1.21 -2.86 10.23
C GLY A 15 1.08 -2.81 8.71
N VAL A 16 0.30 -1.86 8.18
CA VAL A 16 0.15 -1.63 6.73
C VAL A 16 1.46 -1.08 6.15
N VAL A 17 2.03 -0.07 6.79
CA VAL A 17 3.26 0.59 6.32
C VAL A 17 4.45 -0.36 6.37
N VAL A 18 4.58 -1.16 7.43
CA VAL A 18 5.62 -2.19 7.56
C VAL A 18 5.44 -3.30 6.51
N THR A 19 4.20 -3.69 6.20
CA THR A 19 3.93 -4.66 5.11
C THR A 19 4.50 -4.17 3.78
N LEU A 20 4.25 -2.90 3.42
CA LEU A 20 4.79 -2.32 2.19
C LEU A 20 6.31 -2.12 2.25
N ALA A 21 6.84 -1.68 3.39
CA ALA A 21 8.26 -1.39 3.54
C ALA A 21 9.15 -2.63 3.62
N VAL A 22 8.59 -3.79 3.99
CA VAL A 22 9.21 -5.12 3.78
C VAL A 22 9.11 -5.52 2.30
N GLY A 23 8.00 -5.23 1.64
CA GLY A 23 7.82 -5.41 0.19
C GLY A 23 7.71 -6.87 -0.27
N ASN A 24 7.45 -7.79 0.66
CA ASN A 24 7.22 -9.20 0.33
C ASN A 24 5.71 -9.52 0.47
N PRO A 25 5.01 -9.90 -0.62
CA PRO A 25 3.58 -10.19 -0.58
C PRO A 25 3.23 -11.43 0.27
N ASP A 26 4.20 -12.30 0.58
CA ASP A 26 4.02 -13.45 1.49
C ASP A 26 4.17 -13.06 2.97
N ARG A 27 4.59 -11.82 3.27
CA ARG A 27 4.80 -11.31 4.63
C ARG A 27 3.91 -10.11 4.91
N ILE A 28 2.64 -10.40 5.16
CA ILE A 28 1.61 -9.40 5.45
C ILE A 28 1.41 -9.31 6.96
N PHE A 29 1.49 -8.08 7.49
CA PHE A 29 1.36 -7.76 8.93
C PHE A 29 0.04 -7.05 9.26
N CYS A 30 -0.91 -7.05 8.32
CA CYS A 30 -2.21 -6.42 8.42
C CYS A 30 -3.28 -7.25 7.72
N LEU A 31 -4.54 -6.80 7.70
CA LEU A 31 -5.58 -7.49 6.96
C LEU A 31 -5.36 -7.31 5.45
N LEU A 32 -5.67 -8.34 4.66
CA LEU A 32 -5.54 -8.28 3.20
C LEU A 32 -6.38 -7.15 2.58
N SER A 33 -7.54 -6.82 3.15
CA SER A 33 -8.35 -5.67 2.73
C SER A 33 -7.62 -4.33 2.89
N GLN A 34 -6.80 -4.19 3.94
CA GLN A 34 -6.00 -3.00 4.17
C GLN A 34 -4.83 -2.91 3.19
N VAL A 35 -4.27 -4.05 2.78
CA VAL A 35 -3.26 -4.12 1.70
C VAL A 35 -3.85 -3.59 0.40
N TYR A 36 -5.03 -4.07 -0.01
CA TYR A 36 -5.65 -3.58 -1.25
C TYR A 36 -6.05 -2.10 -1.17
N ASP A 37 -6.51 -1.62 0.00
CA ASP A 37 -6.82 -0.20 0.21
C ASP A 37 -5.58 0.70 0.07
N VAL A 38 -4.46 0.33 0.71
CA VAL A 38 -3.23 1.12 0.61
C VAL A 38 -2.62 1.05 -0.78
N LEU A 39 -2.63 -0.10 -1.45
CA LEU A 39 -2.14 -0.22 -2.82
C LEU A 39 -3.03 0.56 -3.79
N GLY A 40 -4.35 0.48 -3.64
CA GLY A 40 -5.31 1.29 -4.39
C GLY A 40 -5.06 2.79 -4.26
N TYR A 41 -4.79 3.24 -3.04
CA TYR A 41 -4.46 4.64 -2.77
C TYR A 41 -3.10 5.04 -3.35
N MET A 42 -2.06 4.23 -3.10
CA MET A 42 -0.69 4.57 -3.48
C MET A 42 -0.46 4.48 -4.98
N LEU A 43 -1.06 3.50 -5.66
CA LEU A 43 -0.89 3.27 -7.10
C LEU A 43 -1.94 4.00 -7.95
N GLY A 44 -3.06 4.41 -7.34
CA GLY A 44 -4.24 4.92 -8.05
C GLY A 44 -5.11 3.83 -8.68
N TYR A 45 -4.78 2.55 -8.49
CA TYR A 45 -5.56 1.39 -8.92
C TYR A 45 -5.30 0.20 -7.98
N VAL A 46 -6.25 -0.74 -7.92
CA VAL A 46 -6.07 -1.98 -7.14
C VAL A 46 -5.41 -3.03 -8.03
N PRO A 47 -4.19 -3.52 -7.68
CA PRO A 47 -3.48 -4.48 -8.52
C PRO A 47 -4.12 -5.86 -8.47
N LEU A 48 -4.02 -6.57 -9.59
CA LEU A 48 -4.35 -8.00 -9.68
C LEU A 48 -3.31 -8.84 -8.96
N VAL A 49 -3.64 -10.11 -8.67
CA VAL A 49 -2.72 -11.05 -7.99
C VAL A 49 -1.38 -11.18 -8.73
N SER A 50 -1.40 -11.21 -10.07
CA SER A 50 -0.18 -11.25 -10.90
C SER A 50 0.69 -10.00 -10.80
N GLU A 51 0.12 -8.88 -10.35
CA GLU A 51 0.76 -7.58 -10.25
C GLU A 51 1.20 -7.24 -8.82
N MET A 52 0.87 -8.10 -7.84
CA MET A 52 1.16 -7.85 -6.43
C MET A 52 2.67 -7.72 -6.17
N ALA A 53 3.50 -8.58 -6.75
CA ALA A 53 4.95 -8.49 -6.57
C ALA A 53 5.55 -7.16 -7.07
N PRO A 54 5.32 -6.73 -8.33
CA PRO A 54 5.83 -5.43 -8.79
C PRO A 54 5.18 -4.24 -8.06
N ALA A 55 3.89 -4.32 -7.69
CA ALA A 55 3.22 -3.30 -6.89
C ALA A 55 3.88 -3.12 -5.51
N PHE A 56 4.18 -4.22 -4.82
CA PHE A 56 4.86 -4.19 -3.52
C PHE A 56 6.26 -3.58 -3.65
N GLU A 57 7.03 -3.95 -4.66
CA GLU A 57 8.39 -3.42 -4.84
C GLU A 57 8.40 -1.91 -5.15
N ALA A 58 7.45 -1.44 -5.96
CA ALA A 58 7.29 -0.02 -6.24
C ALA A 58 6.96 0.78 -4.95
N CYS A 59 5.97 0.32 -4.20
CA CYS A 59 5.59 0.93 -2.92
C CYS A 59 6.72 0.85 -1.88
N ARG A 60 7.42 -0.28 -1.79
CA ARG A 60 8.52 -0.51 -0.85
C ARG A 60 9.59 0.56 -0.96
N THR A 61 10.05 0.85 -2.17
CA THR A 61 11.07 1.87 -2.43
C THR A 61 10.64 3.21 -1.84
N VAL A 62 9.44 3.67 -2.21
CA VAL A 62 8.91 4.97 -1.82
C VAL A 62 8.62 5.06 -0.31
N VAL A 63 8.09 4.00 0.30
CA VAL A 63 7.82 3.98 1.75
C VAL A 63 9.11 4.03 2.54
N ARG A 64 10.15 3.29 2.12
CA ARG A 64 11.46 3.28 2.80
C ARG A 64 12.17 4.63 2.68
N GLU A 65 12.00 5.34 1.57
CA GLU A 65 12.50 6.72 1.40
C GLU A 65 11.76 7.73 2.29
N GLN A 66 10.43 7.58 2.43
CA GLN A 66 9.62 8.46 3.30
C GLN A 66 9.92 8.23 4.80
N TYR A 67 10.21 6.99 5.21
CA TYR A 67 10.42 6.64 6.61
C TYR A 67 11.74 5.88 6.83
N PRO A 68 12.91 6.54 6.71
CA PRO A 68 14.21 5.88 6.78
C PRO A 68 14.48 5.24 8.15
N ALA A 69 14.04 5.87 9.25
CA ALA A 69 14.20 5.32 10.60
C ALA A 69 13.40 4.02 10.80
N LEU A 70 12.17 3.97 10.27
CA LEU A 70 11.36 2.76 10.30
C LEU A 70 11.97 1.68 9.38
N ALA A 71 12.47 2.07 8.20
CA ALA A 71 13.11 1.18 7.25
C ALA A 71 14.31 0.44 7.84
N GLU A 72 15.14 1.13 8.64
CA GLU A 72 16.27 0.55 9.37
C GLU A 72 15.81 -0.44 10.46
N ALA A 73 14.67 -0.17 11.11
CA ALA A 73 14.12 -1.01 12.17
C ALA A 73 13.52 -2.34 11.65
N ILE A 74 13.07 -2.37 10.40
CA ILE A 74 12.41 -3.52 9.77
C ILE A 74 13.30 -4.31 8.81
N ASP A 75 14.62 -4.11 8.84
CA ASP A 75 15.51 -4.85 7.96
C ASP A 75 15.38 -6.38 8.15
N PRO A 76 15.75 -7.20 7.15
CA PRO A 76 15.52 -8.65 7.16
C PRO A 76 16.10 -9.38 8.39
N GLY A 77 17.16 -8.83 9.02
CA GLY A 77 17.74 -9.38 10.24
C GLY A 77 16.99 -9.02 11.54
N LYS A 78 16.07 -8.07 11.49
CA LYS A 78 15.26 -7.58 12.63
C LYS A 78 13.79 -7.99 12.53
N THR A 79 13.33 -8.41 11.34
CA THR A 79 11.95 -8.86 11.12
C THR A 79 11.78 -10.32 11.58
N PRO A 80 10.78 -10.65 12.41
CA PRO A 80 10.49 -12.02 12.82
C PRO A 80 10.28 -12.97 11.62
N ALA A 81 10.67 -14.23 11.78
CA ALA A 81 10.51 -15.27 10.76
C ALA A 81 9.11 -15.90 10.85
N PHE A 82 8.41 -16.03 9.71
CA PHE A 82 7.12 -16.73 9.63
C PHE A 82 7.30 -18.24 9.79
N GLY A 83 6.37 -18.94 10.49
CA GLY A 83 6.32 -20.40 10.44
C GLY A 83 5.80 -21.19 11.65
N THR A 84 5.47 -20.56 12.79
CA THR A 84 4.86 -21.28 13.95
C THR A 84 3.86 -20.39 14.71
N LEU A 85 2.95 -20.95 15.52
CA LEU A 85 2.03 -20.14 16.36
C LEU A 85 2.75 -19.25 17.38
N ALA A 86 3.95 -19.63 17.83
CA ALA A 86 4.79 -18.77 18.67
C ALA A 86 5.21 -17.49 17.94
N VAL A 87 5.32 -17.56 16.60
CA VAL A 87 5.67 -16.41 15.75
C VAL A 87 4.57 -15.34 15.75
N ASP A 88 3.29 -15.70 15.87
CA ASP A 88 2.22 -14.69 15.85
C ASP A 88 2.32 -13.74 17.04
N THR A 89 2.67 -14.28 18.22
CA THR A 89 2.89 -13.44 19.42
C THR A 89 4.14 -12.59 19.26
N GLU A 90 5.22 -13.15 18.71
CA GLU A 90 6.46 -12.42 18.44
C GLU A 90 6.25 -11.28 17.42
N ILE A 91 5.47 -11.52 16.36
CA ILE A 91 5.10 -10.50 15.37
C ILE A 91 4.27 -9.39 16.02
N LEU A 92 3.25 -9.73 16.81
CA LEU A 92 2.42 -8.73 17.48
C LEU A 92 3.23 -7.90 18.48
N GLN A 93 4.14 -8.53 19.22
CA GLN A 93 5.02 -7.84 20.15
C GLN A 93 6.03 -6.95 19.43
N TRP A 94 6.59 -7.43 18.32
CA TRP A 94 7.49 -6.66 17.47
C TRP A 94 6.79 -5.43 16.87
N LEU A 95 5.58 -5.59 16.28
CA LEU A 95 4.77 -4.47 15.79
C LEU A 95 4.42 -3.48 16.91
N SER A 96 4.11 -3.99 18.11
CA SER A 96 3.82 -3.13 19.27
C SER A 96 5.04 -2.31 19.71
N ASN A 97 6.24 -2.89 19.63
CA ASN A 97 7.47 -2.17 19.95
C ASN A 97 7.77 -1.10 18.88
N LEU A 98 7.64 -1.45 17.60
CA LEU A 98 7.79 -0.48 16.51
C LEU A 98 6.79 0.68 16.65
N ALA A 99 5.54 0.39 17.01
CA ALA A 99 4.52 1.41 17.21
C ALA A 99 4.89 2.39 18.33
N ARG A 100 5.46 1.89 19.43
CA ARG A 100 5.92 2.71 20.55
C ARG A 100 7.11 3.59 20.20
N GLU A 101 8.00 3.11 19.33
CA GLU A 101 9.24 3.79 18.96
C GLU A 101 9.03 4.80 17.81
N HIS A 102 8.18 4.46 16.84
CA HIS A 102 8.05 5.20 15.59
C HIS A 102 6.67 5.82 15.36
N GLY A 103 5.67 5.47 16.18
CA GLY A 103 4.28 5.92 16.04
C GLY A 103 3.36 4.83 15.48
N GLU A 104 2.05 5.02 15.67
CA GLU A 104 1.03 4.04 15.28
C GLU A 104 0.47 4.28 13.87
N MET A 105 0.49 5.53 13.41
CA MET A 105 -0.11 6.00 12.16
C MET A 105 0.92 6.75 11.32
N PHE A 106 0.91 6.51 10.01
CA PHE A 106 1.87 7.05 9.06
C PHE A 106 1.14 7.60 7.84
N ALA A 107 1.42 8.86 7.50
CA ALA A 107 0.83 9.55 6.36
C ALA A 107 1.55 9.20 5.04
N LEU A 108 0.94 8.34 4.23
CA LEU A 108 1.45 7.97 2.92
C LEU A 108 0.94 8.91 1.85
N THR A 109 1.72 9.05 0.78
CA THR A 109 1.37 9.80 -0.43
C THR A 109 1.32 8.86 -1.63
N PRO A 110 0.52 9.18 -2.68
CA PRO A 110 0.52 8.39 -3.90
C PRO A 110 1.88 8.40 -4.60
N LEU A 111 2.17 7.32 -5.32
CA LEU A 111 3.40 7.20 -6.08
C LEU A 111 3.44 8.25 -7.19
N PRO A 112 4.61 8.87 -7.42
CA PRO A 112 4.80 9.66 -8.63
C PRO A 112 4.69 8.75 -9.85
N ALA A 113 4.21 9.28 -10.97
CA ALA A 113 4.01 8.50 -12.21
C ALA A 113 5.27 7.73 -12.65
N ALA A 114 6.46 8.27 -12.39
CA ALA A 114 7.75 7.63 -12.71
C ALA A 114 8.11 6.42 -11.82
N ALA A 115 7.42 6.24 -10.69
CA ALA A 115 7.60 5.10 -9.79
C ALA A 115 6.52 4.02 -9.98
N LEU A 116 5.52 4.25 -10.84
CA LEU A 116 4.52 3.24 -11.16
C LEU A 116 5.17 2.10 -11.98
N PRO A 117 4.73 0.85 -11.81
CA PRO A 117 5.21 -0.26 -12.64
C PRO A 117 4.98 0.01 -14.14
N ASP A 118 5.97 -0.22 -15.00
CA ASP A 118 5.88 0.05 -16.46
C ASP A 118 4.81 -0.81 -17.18
N GLU A 119 4.56 -2.03 -16.71
CA GLU A 119 3.49 -2.92 -17.22
C GLU A 119 2.19 -2.65 -16.46
N LEU A 120 1.58 -1.49 -16.69
CA LEU A 120 0.16 -1.30 -16.42
C LEU A 120 -0.63 -1.87 -17.60
N PRO A 121 -1.47 -2.90 -17.44
CA PRO A 121 -2.43 -3.23 -18.47
C PRO A 121 -3.31 -1.99 -18.74
N PRO A 122 -3.81 -1.81 -19.97
CA PRO A 122 -4.67 -0.68 -20.31
C PRO A 122 -5.82 -0.63 -19.30
N GLN A 123 -5.85 0.43 -18.49
CA GLN A 123 -6.95 0.72 -17.59
C GLN A 123 -8.23 0.73 -18.44
N PRO A 124 -9.31 0.04 -18.03
CA PRO A 124 -10.58 0.22 -18.70
C PRO A 124 -10.91 1.71 -18.61
N ALA A 125 -10.94 2.39 -19.76
CA ALA A 125 -11.36 3.77 -19.82
C ALA A 125 -12.74 3.80 -19.15
N ALA A 126 -12.88 4.58 -18.07
CA ALA A 126 -14.16 4.78 -17.43
C ALA A 126 -15.09 5.37 -18.49
N GLU A 127 -15.93 4.54 -19.11
CA GLU A 127 -16.95 5.01 -20.01
C GLU A 127 -17.85 5.93 -19.18
N PRO A 128 -18.02 7.20 -19.56
CA PRO A 128 -18.89 8.09 -18.82
C PRO A 128 -20.28 7.44 -18.77
N LEU A 129 -20.79 7.22 -17.56
CA LEU A 129 -22.16 6.77 -17.34
C LEU A 129 -23.10 7.76 -18.04
N VAL A 130 -23.54 7.41 -19.24
CA VAL A 130 -24.56 8.18 -19.96
C VAL A 130 -25.85 8.00 -19.16
N VAL A 131 -26.18 9.01 -18.37
CA VAL A 131 -27.52 9.13 -17.76
C VAL A 131 -28.49 9.30 -18.92
N VAL A 132 -29.13 8.19 -19.32
CA VAL A 132 -30.25 8.25 -20.25
C VAL A 132 -31.41 8.86 -19.48
N GLU A 133 -31.62 10.17 -19.62
CA GLU A 133 -32.91 10.76 -19.26
C GLU A 133 -33.97 10.09 -20.14
N LEU A 134 -34.80 9.26 -19.52
CA LEU A 134 -36.02 8.74 -20.11
C LEU A 134 -36.97 9.92 -20.37
N GLY A 135 -36.85 10.49 -21.56
CA GLY A 135 -37.80 11.48 -22.08
C GLY A 135 -39.20 10.89 -22.09
N SER A 136 -40.03 11.39 -21.17
CA SER A 136 -41.47 11.18 -21.16
C SER A 136 -42.07 11.82 -22.42
N GLY A 137 -42.47 10.99 -23.38
CA GLY A 137 -43.19 11.41 -24.58
C GLY A 137 -44.69 11.19 -24.38
N ALA A 138 -45.41 12.31 -24.34
CA ALA A 138 -46.87 12.41 -24.28
C ALA A 138 -47.56 11.95 -25.58
#